data_AF-A0A357MI41-F1
#
_entry.id   AF-A0A357MI41-F1
#
_cell.length_a   1.000
_cell.length_b   1.000
_cell.length_c   1.000
_cell.angle_alpha   90.00
_cell.angle_beta   90.00
_cell.angle_gamma   90.00
#
_symmetry.space_group_name_H-M   'P 1'
#
loop_
_entity.id
_entity.type
_entity.pdbx_description
1 polymer ?
#
loop_
_entity_poly.entity_id
_entity_poly.type
_entity_poly.pdbx_seq_one_letter_code
_entity_poly.pdbx_strand_id
1 'polypeptide(L)'
;METLILDRAAPDRQGVALKAFARIAEAWSLTQREAAALADMSESTWKRAKKPGFAGDLTRDQMLRLSALIGLFKSLELYFDAPISRDWVKLPNRGPEFDGARPLDAMIQGGLPKILRVRGYADALRGGV
;
A
#
# COMPACT_ATOMS: atom_id res chain seq x y z
N MET A 1 -10.53 19.05 -39.76
CA MET A 1 -10.80 18.82 -38.33
C MET A 1 -9.49 18.37 -37.69
N GLU A 2 -8.75 19.30 -37.10
CA GLU A 2 -7.58 18.99 -36.29
C GLU A 2 -8.05 18.36 -34.98
N THR A 3 -7.70 17.10 -34.78
CA THR A 3 -7.87 16.42 -33.50
C THR A 3 -6.85 17.01 -32.53
N LEU A 4 -7.31 17.90 -31.64
CA LEU A 4 -6.57 18.32 -30.46
C LEU A 4 -6.29 17.08 -29.60
N ILE A 5 -5.13 16.45 -29.83
CA ILE A 5 -4.53 15.58 -28.83
C ILE A 5 -4.14 16.51 -27.69
N LEU A 6 -4.99 16.57 -26.67
CA LEU A 6 -4.62 17.15 -25.39
C LEU A 6 -3.38 16.38 -24.93
N ASP A 7 -2.22 17.03 -25.02
CA ASP A 7 -0.98 16.55 -24.44
C ASP A 7 -1.21 16.48 -22.92
N ARG A 8 -1.70 15.32 -22.48
CA ARG A 8 -2.09 15.10 -21.10
C ARG A 8 -0.77 14.96 -20.36
N ALA A 9 -0.32 16.04 -19.74
CA ALA A 9 0.86 16.05 -18.88
C ALA A 9 0.90 14.76 -18.06
N ALA A 10 2.04 14.08 -18.08
CA ALA A 10 2.18 12.78 -17.44
C ALA A 10 1.63 12.88 -16.01
N PRO A 11 0.68 11.99 -15.62
CA PRO A 11 0.02 12.13 -14.34
C PRO A 11 1.05 12.13 -13.21
N ASP A 12 0.86 13.00 -12.24
CA ASP A 12 1.67 13.04 -11.01
C ASP A 12 1.57 11.68 -10.29
N ARG A 13 2.51 10.79 -10.62
CA ARG A 13 2.51 9.41 -10.11
C ARG A 13 2.71 9.38 -8.60
N GLN A 14 3.51 10.32 -8.07
CA GLN A 14 3.80 10.39 -6.64
C GLN A 14 2.55 10.80 -5.87
N GLY A 15 1.90 11.89 -6.30
CA GLY A 15 0.65 12.35 -5.69
C GLY A 15 -0.47 11.33 -5.77
N VAL A 16 -0.58 10.60 -6.90
CA VAL A 16 -1.54 9.50 -7.04
C VAL A 16 -1.24 8.35 -6.08
N ALA A 17 0.02 7.91 -5.97
CA ALA A 17 0.41 6.83 -5.07
C ALA A 17 0.19 7.20 -3.59
N LEU A 18 0.56 8.42 -3.19
CA LEU A 18 0.33 8.94 -1.84
C LEU A 18 -1.15 9.02 -1.50
N LYS A 19 -1.96 9.53 -2.42
CA LYS A 19 -3.43 9.61 -2.26
C LYS A 19 -4.06 8.23 -2.14
N ALA A 20 -3.63 7.27 -2.96
CA ALA A 20 -4.13 5.90 -2.90
C ALA A 20 -3.75 5.23 -1.58
N PHE A 21 -2.49 5.31 -1.18
CA PHE A 21 -2.05 4.72 0.08
C PHE A 21 -2.68 5.39 1.31
N ALA A 22 -2.92 6.71 1.28
CA ALA A 22 -3.62 7.40 2.36
C ALA A 22 -5.04 6.83 2.59
N ARG A 23 -5.76 6.50 1.51
CA ARG A 23 -7.09 5.88 1.59
C ARG A 23 -7.02 4.43 2.06
N ILE A 24 -5.99 3.69 1.66
CA ILE A 24 -5.76 2.32 2.14
C ILE A 24 -5.48 2.34 3.64
N ALA A 25 -4.64 3.26 4.11
CA ALA A 25 -4.34 3.42 5.53
C ALA A 25 -5.61 3.73 6.34
N GLU A 26 -6.52 4.54 5.81
CA GLU A 26 -7.84 4.79 6.41
C GLU A 26 -8.72 3.52 6.39
N ALA A 27 -8.82 2.82 5.26
CA ALA A 27 -9.63 1.61 5.12
C ALA A 27 -9.18 0.48 6.06
N TRP A 28 -7.87 0.33 6.26
CA TRP A 28 -7.29 -0.60 7.24
C TRP A 28 -7.27 -0.04 8.66
N SER A 29 -7.75 1.19 8.89
CA SER A 29 -7.73 1.86 10.19
C SER A 29 -6.32 1.83 10.83
N LEU A 30 -5.31 2.21 10.05
CA LEU A 30 -3.92 2.30 10.50
C LEU A 30 -3.70 3.57 11.32
N THR A 31 -2.85 3.45 12.33
CA THR A 31 -2.29 4.62 13.02
C THR A 31 -1.35 5.40 12.10
N GLN A 32 -1.11 6.68 12.45
CA GLN A 32 -0.12 7.51 11.75
C GLN A 32 1.26 6.86 11.73
N ARG A 33 1.66 6.24 12.85
CA ARG A 33 2.93 5.52 12.99
C ARG A 33 3.03 4.30 12.08
N GLU A 34 2.01 3.45 12.03
CA GLU A 34 2.01 2.26 11.17
C GLU A 34 2.06 2.64 9.69
N ALA A 35 1.26 3.62 9.27
CA ALA A 35 1.26 4.08 7.89
C ALA A 35 2.61 4.71 7.48
N ALA A 36 3.22 5.50 8.37
CA ALA A 36 4.54 6.07 8.15
C ALA A 36 5.63 4.98 8.03
N ALA A 37 5.58 3.97 8.91
CA ALA A 37 6.54 2.86 8.88
C ALA A 37 6.43 2.02 7.59
N LEU A 38 5.20 1.71 7.14
CA LEU A 38 4.98 1.01 5.87
C LEU A 38 5.50 1.80 4.67
N ALA A 39 5.34 3.12 4.70
CA ALA A 39 5.81 4.02 3.65
C ALA A 39 7.31 4.38 3.74
N ASP A 40 8.05 3.86 4.71
CA ASP A 40 9.46 4.21 5.00
C ASP A 40 9.66 5.73 5.16
N MET A 41 8.84 6.33 6.02
CA MET A 41 8.86 7.75 6.34
C MET A 41 8.83 7.97 7.86
N SER A 42 9.35 9.11 8.30
CA SER A 42 8.99 9.63 9.62
C SER A 42 7.50 10.00 9.67
N GLU A 43 6.89 9.98 10.85
CA GLU A 43 5.49 10.39 11.04
C GLU A 43 5.23 11.82 10.55
N SER A 44 6.19 12.73 10.75
CA SER A 44 6.10 14.12 10.30
C SER A 44 6.16 14.25 8.77
N THR A 45 6.95 13.41 8.10
CA THR A 45 7.01 13.36 6.64
C THR A 45 5.73 12.76 6.09
N TRP A 46 5.26 11.62 6.62
CA TRP A 46 3.99 11.02 6.21
C TRP A 46 2.80 11.98 6.38
N LYS A 47 2.73 12.69 7.51
CA LYS A 47 1.69 13.69 7.78
C LYS A 47 1.62 14.81 6.73
N ARG A 48 2.76 15.19 6.15
CA ARG A 48 2.84 16.16 5.05
C ARG A 48 2.55 15.50 3.71
N ALA A 49 3.16 14.34 3.45
CA ALA A 49 3.08 13.63 2.16
C ALA A 49 1.67 13.17 1.79
N LYS A 50 0.84 12.79 2.78
CA LYS A 50 -0.55 12.39 2.51
C LYS A 50 -1.49 13.54 2.12
N LYS A 51 -1.03 14.80 2.13
CA LYS A 51 -1.81 15.97 1.74
C LYS A 51 -1.62 16.29 0.25
N PRO A 52 -2.64 16.86 -0.43
CA PRO A 52 -2.46 17.34 -1.80
C PRO A 52 -1.33 18.37 -1.92
N GLY A 53 -0.58 18.32 -3.03
CA GLY A 53 0.48 19.29 -3.31
C GLY A 53 1.76 19.08 -2.51
N PHE A 54 2.02 17.87 -2.02
CA PHE A 54 3.32 17.56 -1.41
C PHE A 54 4.45 17.79 -2.41
N ALA A 55 5.37 18.69 -2.08
CA ALA A 55 6.46 19.11 -2.97
C ALA A 55 7.77 18.33 -2.77
N GLY A 56 7.77 17.31 -1.90
CA GLY A 56 8.95 16.46 -1.70
C GLY A 56 8.94 15.27 -2.66
N ASP A 57 10.13 14.75 -2.97
CA ASP A 57 10.26 13.57 -3.81
C ASP A 57 10.31 12.28 -2.99
N LEU A 58 9.59 11.27 -3.49
CA LEU A 58 9.65 9.91 -3.01
C LEU A 58 10.86 9.19 -3.60
N THR A 59 11.55 8.44 -2.75
CA THR A 59 12.60 7.54 -3.22
C THR A 59 12.00 6.40 -4.05
N ARG A 60 12.85 5.72 -4.82
CA ARG A 60 12.44 4.51 -5.57
C ARG A 60 11.88 3.44 -4.62
N ASP A 61 12.48 3.27 -3.45
CA ASP A 61 12.04 2.31 -2.45
C ASP A 61 10.63 2.66 -1.93
N GLN A 62 10.39 3.92 -1.58
CA GLN A 62 9.08 4.40 -1.14
C GLN A 62 8.02 4.19 -2.23
N MET A 63 8.32 4.54 -3.49
CA MET A 63 7.39 4.30 -4.60
C MET A 63 7.08 2.80 -4.79
N LEU A 64 8.07 1.92 -4.63
CA LEU A 64 7.85 0.47 -4.70
C LEU A 64 7.00 -0.05 -3.53
N ARG A 65 7.21 0.47 -2.32
CA ARG A 65 6.37 0.14 -1.14
C ARG A 65 4.92 0.54 -1.37
N LEU A 66 4.68 1.78 -1.80
CA LEU A 66 3.32 2.27 -2.05
C LEU A 66 2.64 1.45 -3.16
N SER A 67 3.35 1.17 -4.26
CA SER A 67 2.86 0.33 -5.34
C SER A 67 2.49 -1.08 -4.86
N ALA A 68 3.35 -1.71 -4.06
CA ALA A 68 3.11 -3.05 -3.53
C ALA A 68 1.92 -3.10 -2.55
N LEU A 69 1.77 -2.10 -1.69
CA LEU A 69 0.64 -2.00 -0.77
C LEU A 69 -0.69 -1.75 -1.50
N ILE A 70 -0.68 -0.95 -2.57
CA ILE A 70 -1.84 -0.76 -3.45
C ILE A 70 -2.21 -2.09 -4.14
N GLY A 71 -1.22 -2.83 -4.63
CA GLY A 71 -1.42 -4.15 -5.21
C GLY A 71 -2.02 -5.14 -4.21
N LEU A 72 -1.48 -5.19 -2.98
CA LEU A 72 -1.99 -6.03 -1.91
C LEU A 72 -3.45 -5.68 -1.58
N PHE A 73 -3.78 -4.41 -1.41
CA PHE A 73 -5.15 -3.97 -1.14
C PHE A 73 -6.12 -4.42 -2.24
N LYS A 74 -5.74 -4.23 -3.51
CA LYS A 74 -6.54 -4.69 -4.65
C LYS A 74 -6.77 -6.20 -4.60
N SER A 75 -5.74 -7.00 -4.32
CA SER A 75 -5.87 -8.46 -4.31
C SER A 75 -6.75 -8.95 -3.16
N LEU A 76 -6.70 -8.31 -2.01
CA LEU A 76 -7.58 -8.61 -0.89
C LEU A 76 -9.05 -8.25 -1.20
N GLU A 77 -9.32 -7.07 -1.75
CA GLU A 77 -10.69 -6.64 -2.13
C GLU A 77 -11.30 -7.48 -3.27
N LEU A 78 -10.47 -8.12 -4.10
CA LEU A 78 -10.96 -9.02 -5.14
C LEU A 78 -11.19 -10.46 -4.66
N TYR A 79 -10.57 -10.86 -3.55
CA TYR A 79 -10.62 -12.24 -3.07
C TYR A 79 -11.56 -12.41 -1.87
N PHE A 80 -11.62 -11.43 -0.97
CA PHE A 80 -12.49 -11.44 0.19
C PHE A 80 -13.58 -10.38 0.07
N ASP A 81 -14.73 -10.67 0.67
CA ASP A 81 -15.74 -9.64 0.94
C ASP A 81 -15.40 -8.84 2.20
N ALA A 82 -16.01 -7.67 2.32
CA ALA A 82 -15.99 -6.92 3.57
C ALA A 82 -16.74 -7.72 4.68
N PRO A 83 -16.28 -7.67 5.94
CA PRO A 83 -15.18 -6.82 6.43
C PRO A 83 -13.78 -7.43 6.26
N ILE A 84 -13.69 -8.71 5.87
CA ILE A 84 -12.42 -9.47 5.87
C ILE A 84 -11.38 -8.80 4.95
N SER A 85 -11.76 -8.33 3.77
CA SER A 85 -10.82 -7.65 2.85
C SER A 85 -10.03 -6.50 3.48
N ARG A 86 -10.63 -5.82 4.46
CA ARG A 86 -10.05 -4.65 5.16
C ARG A 86 -9.41 -5.03 6.48
N ASP A 87 -9.93 -6.04 7.17
CA ASP A 87 -9.41 -6.46 8.47
C ASP A 87 -8.25 -7.45 8.36
N TRP A 88 -8.11 -8.15 7.23
CA TRP A 88 -7.17 -9.26 7.04
C TRP A 88 -5.74 -8.92 7.46
N VAL A 89 -5.24 -7.73 7.13
CA VAL A 89 -3.86 -7.32 7.49
C VAL A 89 -3.65 -7.19 9.00
N LYS A 90 -4.73 -7.10 9.79
CA LYS A 90 -4.74 -6.95 11.25
C LYS A 90 -5.14 -8.23 11.98
N LEU A 91 -5.48 -9.29 11.25
CA LEU A 91 -5.78 -10.58 11.86
C LEU A 91 -4.51 -11.43 11.94
N PRO A 92 -4.28 -12.16 13.04
CA PRO A 92 -3.22 -13.16 13.11
C PRO A 92 -3.33 -14.13 11.93
N ASN A 93 -2.22 -14.40 11.25
CA ASN A 93 -2.21 -15.23 10.06
C ASN A 93 -1.21 -16.38 10.23
N ARG A 94 -1.67 -17.61 9.97
CA ARG A 94 -0.84 -18.83 10.08
C ARG A 94 -0.18 -19.24 8.76
N GLY A 95 -0.35 -18.44 7.71
CA GLY A 95 0.35 -18.61 6.45
C GLY A 95 1.87 -18.50 6.62
N PRO A 96 2.65 -19.08 5.69
CA PRO A 96 4.10 -19.25 5.82
C PRO A 96 4.89 -17.93 5.89
N GLU A 97 4.26 -16.81 5.53
CA GLU A 97 4.92 -15.49 5.58
C GLU A 97 4.82 -14.79 6.94
N PHE A 98 4.05 -15.33 7.89
CA PHE A 98 3.59 -14.54 9.03
C PHE A 98 4.00 -15.10 10.39
N ASP A 99 4.41 -16.38 10.49
CA ASP A 99 4.77 -17.03 11.76
C ASP A 99 3.71 -16.85 12.86
N GLY A 100 2.42 -16.78 12.48
CA GLY A 100 1.31 -16.52 13.39
C GLY A 100 1.06 -15.04 13.73
N ALA A 101 1.94 -14.13 13.31
CA ALA A 101 1.78 -12.69 13.48
C ALA A 101 0.73 -12.10 12.53
N ARG A 102 0.37 -10.83 12.75
CA ARG A 102 -0.47 -10.08 11.82
C ARG A 102 0.36 -9.70 10.58
N PRO A 103 -0.19 -9.78 9.36
CA PRO A 103 0.50 -9.34 8.16
C PRO A 103 1.05 -7.92 8.24
N LEU A 104 0.32 -7.00 8.89
CA LEU A 104 0.75 -5.63 9.13
C LEU A 104 2.07 -5.56 9.91
N ASP A 105 2.19 -6.31 11.01
CA ASP A 105 3.38 -6.29 11.86
C ASP A 105 4.57 -6.88 11.11
N ALA A 106 4.36 -7.99 10.40
CA ALA A 106 5.39 -8.61 9.57
C ALA A 106 5.91 -7.63 8.50
N MET A 107 5.01 -6.92 7.81
CA MET A 107 5.37 -5.92 6.80
C MET A 107 6.15 -4.75 7.39
N ILE A 108 5.76 -4.25 8.56
CA ILE A 108 6.47 -3.15 9.24
C ILE A 108 7.89 -3.59 9.64
N GLN A 109 8.03 -4.77 10.24
CA GLN A 109 9.32 -5.31 10.69
C GLN A 109 10.24 -5.68 9.52
N GLY A 110 9.68 -6.28 8.47
CA GLY A 110 10.44 -6.82 7.33
C GLY A 110 10.62 -5.85 6.16
N GLY A 111 10.02 -4.66 6.21
CA GLY A 111 10.13 -3.63 5.18
C GLY A 111 9.68 -4.08 3.79
N LEU A 112 10.21 -3.42 2.74
CA LEU A 112 9.84 -3.70 1.35
C LEU A 112 9.94 -5.19 0.96
N PRO A 113 11.02 -5.93 1.29
CA PRO A 113 11.10 -7.35 0.95
C PRO A 113 9.91 -8.17 1.48
N LYS A 114 9.50 -7.92 2.73
CA LYS A 114 8.35 -8.62 3.31
C LYS A 114 7.03 -8.13 2.69
N ILE A 115 6.85 -6.82 2.46
CA ILE A 115 5.67 -6.28 1.76
C ILE A 115 5.46 -6.98 0.40
N LEU A 116 6.54 -7.19 -0.37
CA LEU A 116 6.46 -7.89 -1.66
C LEU A 116 6.06 -9.37 -1.52
N ARG A 117 6.57 -10.08 -0.51
CA ARG A 117 6.17 -11.47 -0.25
C ARG A 117 4.71 -11.58 0.20
N VAL A 118 4.24 -10.69 1.06
CA VAL A 118 2.84 -10.64 1.49
C VAL A 118 1.91 -10.35 0.33
N ARG A 119 2.28 -9.41 -0.56
CA ARG A 119 1.56 -9.18 -1.81
C ARG A 119 1.52 -10.45 -2.68
N GLY A 120 2.66 -11.11 -2.88
CA GLY A 120 2.74 -12.35 -3.65
C GLY A 120 1.85 -13.46 -3.09
N TYR A 121 1.83 -13.61 -1.77
CA TYR A 121 0.95 -14.54 -1.07
C TYR A 121 -0.54 -14.24 -1.35
N ALA A 122 -0.96 -12.99 -1.24
CA ALA A 122 -2.34 -12.60 -1.54
C ALA A 122 -2.69 -12.75 -3.04
N ASP A 123 -1.74 -12.46 -3.94
CA ASP A 123 -1.90 -12.68 -5.38
C ASP A 123 -2.09 -14.17 -5.70
N ALA A 124 -1.38 -15.07 -5.01
CA ALA A 124 -1.50 -16.53 -5.17
C ALA A 124 -2.86 -17.06 -4.67
N LEU A 125 -3.33 -16.60 -3.50
CA LEU A 125 -4.67 -16.93 -3.00
C LEU A 125 -5.77 -16.61 -4.03
N ARG A 126 -5.69 -15.43 -4.65
CA ARG A 126 -6.61 -15.00 -5.70
C ARG A 126 -6.44 -15.80 -7.00
N GLY A 127 -5.22 -16.22 -7.32
CA GLY A 127 -4.88 -16.97 -8.53
C GLY A 127 -5.16 -18.48 -8.44
N GLY A 128 -5.41 -19.02 -7.25
CA GLY A 128 -5.61 -20.44 -7.02
C GLY A 128 -4.32 -21.26 -7.09
N VAL A 129 -3.19 -20.68 -6.69
CA VAL A 129 -1.84 -21.29 -6.73
C VAL A 129 -1.33 -21.55 -5.33
#